data_AF-A0A1Q3D030-F1
#
_entry.id   AF-A0A1Q3D030-F1
#
_cell.length_a   1.000
_cell.length_b   1.000
_cell.length_c   1.000
_cell.angle_alpha   90.00
_cell.angle_beta   90.00
_cell.angle_gamma   90.00
#
_symmetry.space_group_name_H-M   'P 1'
#
loop_
_entity.id
_entity.type
_entity.pdbx_description
1 polymer ?
#
loop_
_entity_poly.entity_id
_entity_poly.type
_entity_poly.pdbx_seq_one_letter_code
_entity_poly.pdbx_strand_id
1 'polypeptide(L)'
;LKMMVKILSKKLITPSSPTPKHLQTMKLSAFDQIQPPVYIPFLLYFESVTHGHLRPSMLTHSINLRGKTGMPIQIQENTQGNLVRLAFARFIPNQESKTEFNDLLSRIHDAIHNTMKDCAQQQNADSILLGMTNALNEVNEEHEKGEADIYSFSSWSRFPVYEADFGWGKPDAGGTVTIPYLSNFFCGYHVGKQDKLSRP
;
A
#
# COMPACT_ATOMS: atom_id res chain seq x y z
N LEU A 1 1.26 -5.51 30.01
CA LEU A 1 -0.21 -5.62 30.24
C LEU A 1 -0.76 -6.73 29.35
N LYS A 2 -1.32 -7.80 29.92
CA LYS A 2 -1.84 -8.96 29.18
C LYS A 2 -3.34 -8.73 28.96
N MET A 3 -3.74 -8.31 27.76
CA MET A 3 -5.15 -8.12 27.43
C MET A 3 -5.82 -9.49 27.26
N MET A 4 -6.73 -9.84 28.16
CA MET A 4 -7.45 -11.11 28.14
C MET A 4 -8.81 -10.90 27.44
N VAL A 5 -8.87 -11.21 26.15
CA VAL A 5 -10.12 -11.13 25.39
C VAL A 5 -10.88 -12.44 25.58
N LYS A 6 -12.09 -12.37 26.13
CA LYS A 6 -12.99 -13.52 26.30
C LYS A 6 -14.06 -13.47 25.22
N ILE A 7 -13.98 -14.37 24.24
CA ILE A 7 -15.00 -14.47 23.18
C ILE A 7 -16.27 -15.05 23.79
N LEU A 8 -17.33 -14.24 23.89
CA LEU A 8 -18.59 -14.64 24.52
C LEU A 8 -19.49 -15.47 23.60
N SER A 9 -19.42 -15.25 22.29
CA SER A 9 -20.09 -16.09 21.30
C SER A 9 -19.42 -15.97 19.93
N LYS A 10 -19.55 -17.02 19.11
CA LYS A 10 -19.16 -17.01 17.70
C LYS A 10 -20.32 -17.61 16.93
N LYS A 11 -20.94 -16.82 16.05
CA LYS A 11 -22.05 -17.25 15.20
C LYS A 11 -21.60 -17.18 13.75
N LEU A 12 -21.71 -18.29 13.03
CA LEU A 12 -21.56 -18.29 11.59
C LEU A 12 -22.86 -17.75 10.99
N ILE A 13 -22.79 -16.59 10.35
CA ILE A 13 -23.93 -16.03 9.64
C ILE A 13 -23.87 -16.60 8.22
N THR A 14 -24.73 -17.59 7.95
CA THR A 14 -24.99 -18.01 6.58
C THR A 14 -25.91 -17.00 5.91
N PRO A 15 -25.67 -16.69 4.64
CA PRO A 15 -26.55 -15.78 3.93
C PRO A 15 -27.92 -16.37 3.65
N SER A 16 -28.91 -15.48 3.60
CA SER A 16 -30.28 -15.84 3.23
C SER A 16 -30.41 -16.34 1.79
N SER A 17 -29.46 -15.99 0.92
CA SER A 17 -29.42 -16.40 -0.48
C SER A 17 -28.00 -16.79 -0.90
N PRO A 18 -27.84 -17.84 -1.74
CA PRO A 18 -26.52 -18.23 -2.24
C PRO A 18 -25.97 -17.12 -3.13
N THR A 19 -24.69 -16.78 -2.94
CA THR A 19 -23.99 -15.81 -3.78
C THR A 19 -24.07 -16.25 -5.24
N PRO A 20 -24.60 -15.42 -6.15
CA PRO A 20 -24.63 -15.70 -7.58
C PRO A 20 -23.25 -16.08 -8.12
N LYS A 21 -23.16 -17.05 -9.05
CA LYS A 21 -21.85 -17.57 -9.54
C LYS A 21 -20.87 -16.50 -10.02
N HIS A 22 -21.37 -15.41 -10.60
CA HIS A 22 -20.54 -14.31 -11.10
C HIS A 22 -20.03 -13.37 -9.99
N LEU A 23 -20.58 -13.47 -8.77
CA LEU A 23 -20.23 -12.70 -7.59
C LEU A 23 -19.38 -13.51 -6.58
N GLN A 24 -19.17 -14.80 -6.84
CA GLN A 24 -18.40 -15.68 -5.95
C GLN A 24 -16.89 -15.42 -6.00
N THR A 25 -16.39 -14.85 -7.11
CA THR A 25 -14.95 -14.73 -7.35
C THR A 25 -14.55 -13.27 -7.44
N MET A 26 -13.91 -12.76 -6.39
CA MET A 26 -13.25 -11.47 -6.44
C MET A 26 -11.84 -11.64 -7.02
N LYS A 27 -11.52 -10.88 -8.08
CA LYS A 27 -10.21 -10.90 -8.73
C LYS A 27 -9.21 -10.06 -7.91
N LEU A 28 -8.85 -10.53 -6.72
CA LEU A 28 -7.79 -9.89 -5.91
C LEU A 28 -6.44 -10.56 -6.12
N SER A 29 -5.36 -9.78 -6.01
CA SER A 29 -4.01 -10.32 -5.91
C SER A 29 -3.57 -10.37 -4.43
N ALA A 30 -2.69 -11.30 -4.07
CA ALA A 30 -2.28 -11.51 -2.68
C ALA A 30 -1.57 -10.30 -2.04
N PHE A 31 -0.98 -9.40 -2.84
CA PHE A 31 -0.21 -8.26 -2.34
C PHE A 31 -1.04 -7.09 -1.80
N ASP A 32 -2.36 -7.13 -1.95
CA ASP A 32 -3.21 -6.13 -1.33
C ASP A 32 -3.03 -6.21 0.20
N GLN A 33 -2.68 -7.34 0.80
CA GLN A 33 -2.62 -7.47 2.26
C GLN A 33 -1.53 -6.66 3.00
N ILE A 34 -0.66 -5.88 2.35
CA ILE A 34 0.52 -5.28 3.01
C ILE A 34 0.45 -3.74 3.14
N GLN A 35 0.11 -3.30 4.36
CA GLN A 35 0.29 -1.98 5.01
C GLN A 35 -0.54 -0.73 4.59
N PRO A 36 -0.89 0.15 5.57
CA PRO A 36 -1.73 1.32 5.40
C PRO A 36 -0.96 2.56 4.91
N PRO A 37 -1.66 3.64 4.50
CA PRO A 37 -1.03 4.94 4.28
C PRO A 37 -0.42 5.47 5.58
N VAL A 38 0.90 5.45 5.71
CA VAL A 38 1.61 6.11 6.82
C VAL A 38 1.91 7.55 6.46
N TYR A 39 1.63 8.48 7.38
CA TYR A 39 1.96 9.90 7.18
C TYR A 39 3.48 10.06 7.31
N ILE A 40 4.16 10.23 6.20
CA ILE A 40 5.63 10.19 6.14
C ILE A 40 6.30 11.33 6.93
N PRO A 41 5.74 12.56 6.99
CA PRO A 41 6.25 13.58 7.92
C PRO A 41 6.18 13.16 9.38
N PHE A 42 5.17 12.37 9.76
CA PHE A 42 5.07 11.82 11.10
C PHE A 42 6.24 10.90 11.38
N LEU A 43 6.53 9.96 10.47
CA LEU A 43 7.64 9.02 10.64
C LEU A 43 8.97 9.75 10.77
N LEU A 44 9.28 10.67 9.86
CA LEU A 44 10.53 11.43 9.91
C LEU A 44 10.65 12.30 11.18
N TYR A 45 9.53 12.89 11.63
CA TYR A 45 9.48 13.62 12.89
C TYR A 45 9.75 12.71 14.08
N PHE A 46 9.07 11.57 14.18
CA PHE A 46 9.28 10.61 15.26
C PHE A 46 10.71 10.07 15.28
N GLU A 47 11.30 9.77 14.12
CA GLU A 47 12.68 9.29 14.09
C GLU A 47 13.71 10.34 14.52
N SER A 48 13.49 11.61 14.18
CA SER A 48 14.34 12.68 14.69
C SER A 48 14.31 12.78 16.22
N VAL A 49 13.14 12.48 16.82
CA VAL A 49 12.94 12.50 18.28
C VAL A 49 13.56 11.27 18.95
N THR A 50 13.48 10.08 18.33
CA THR A 50 14.04 8.84 18.88
C THR A 50 15.57 8.79 18.78
N HIS A 51 16.14 9.23 17.66
CA HIS A 51 17.58 9.14 17.36
C HIS A 51 18.35 10.44 17.66
N GLY A 52 17.65 11.53 17.97
CA GLY A 52 18.25 12.84 18.22
C GLY A 52 18.80 13.55 16.97
N HIS A 53 18.68 12.94 15.80
CA HIS A 53 19.01 13.49 14.48
C HIS A 53 18.25 12.72 13.39
N LEU A 54 18.07 13.34 12.23
CA LEU A 54 17.53 12.65 11.07
C LEU A 54 18.56 11.65 10.53
N ARG A 55 18.11 10.44 10.21
CA ARG A 55 18.91 9.42 9.52
C ARG A 55 18.57 9.39 8.03
N PRO A 56 19.48 8.88 7.17
CA PRO A 56 19.11 8.51 5.81
C PRO A 56 17.89 7.57 5.84
N SER A 57 16.99 7.71 4.88
CA SER A 57 15.85 6.83 4.75
C SER A 57 15.50 6.53 3.31
N MET A 58 14.92 5.34 3.11
CA MET A 58 14.41 4.88 1.83
C MET A 58 12.94 4.54 1.97
N LEU A 59 12.11 5.23 1.20
CA LEU A 59 10.71 4.90 1.04
C LEU A 59 10.51 4.05 -0.21
N THR A 60 9.85 2.92 -0.05
CA THR A 60 9.46 2.02 -1.14
C THR A 60 7.95 2.11 -1.36
N HIS A 61 7.53 2.25 -2.62
CA HIS A 61 6.13 2.24 -3.02
C HIS A 61 5.87 1.15 -4.06
N SER A 62 4.91 0.27 -3.76
CA SER A 62 4.52 -0.81 -4.67
C SER A 62 3.63 -0.30 -5.80
N ILE A 63 4.01 -0.58 -7.05
CA ILE A 63 3.30 -0.20 -8.27
C ILE A 63 2.83 -1.46 -8.98
N ASN A 64 1.52 -1.56 -9.24
CA ASN A 64 0.95 -2.63 -10.06
C ASN A 64 1.40 -2.50 -11.52
N LEU A 65 2.05 -3.52 -12.07
CA LEU A 65 2.57 -3.52 -13.45
C LEU A 65 1.50 -3.74 -14.53
N ARG A 66 0.29 -4.18 -14.15
CA ARG A 66 -0.80 -4.43 -15.11
C ARG A 66 -1.16 -3.14 -15.84
N GLY A 67 -1.21 -3.23 -17.18
CA GLY A 67 -1.44 -2.09 -18.07
C GLY A 67 -0.37 -0.99 -18.04
N LYS A 68 0.82 -1.24 -17.47
CA LYS A 68 1.90 -0.24 -17.34
C LYS A 68 3.20 -0.62 -18.05
N THR A 69 3.22 -1.73 -18.79
CA THR A 69 4.42 -2.18 -19.51
C THR A 69 4.36 -1.79 -20.98
N GLY A 70 5.52 -1.65 -21.62
CA GLY A 70 5.62 -1.40 -23.06
C GLY A 70 5.44 -2.64 -23.92
N MET A 71 4.90 -3.73 -23.37
CA MET A 71 4.76 -4.99 -24.11
C MET A 71 3.70 -4.88 -25.21
N PRO A 72 3.91 -5.56 -26.36
CA PRO A 72 2.91 -5.64 -27.42
C PRO A 72 1.57 -6.24 -26.94
N ILE A 73 1.63 -7.17 -25.98
CA ILE A 73 0.47 -7.74 -25.30
C ILE A 73 0.46 -7.19 -23.88
N GLN A 74 -0.52 -6.34 -23.57
CA GLN A 74 -0.68 -5.79 -22.24
C GLN A 74 -1.06 -6.87 -21.23
N ILE A 75 -0.47 -6.78 -20.04
CA ILE A 75 -0.83 -7.65 -18.93
C ILE A 75 -2.24 -7.26 -18.48
N GLN A 76 -3.17 -8.21 -18.57
CA GLN A 76 -4.57 -7.98 -18.24
C GLN A 76 -4.78 -7.78 -16.75
N GLU A 77 -5.82 -7.01 -16.39
CA GLU A 77 -6.17 -6.73 -15.00
C GLU A 77 -6.50 -7.99 -14.19
N ASN A 78 -7.06 -9.01 -14.84
CA ASN A 78 -7.45 -10.29 -14.23
C ASN A 78 -6.32 -11.32 -14.13
N THR A 79 -5.11 -11.01 -14.62
CA THR A 79 -3.96 -11.91 -14.52
C THR A 79 -3.64 -12.20 -13.07
N GLN A 80 -3.54 -13.48 -12.72
CA GLN A 80 -3.21 -13.94 -11.37
C GLN A 80 -1.71 -13.86 -11.12
N GLY A 81 -1.33 -13.63 -9.86
CA GLY A 81 0.06 -13.54 -9.44
C GLY A 81 0.54 -12.12 -9.11
N ASN A 82 1.79 -12.04 -8.67
CA ASN A 82 2.38 -10.86 -8.08
C ASN A 82 3.20 -10.10 -9.12
N LEU A 83 2.60 -9.06 -9.70
CA LEU A 83 3.19 -8.24 -10.76
C LEU A 83 3.37 -6.82 -10.23
N VAL A 84 4.44 -6.64 -9.47
CA VAL A 84 4.72 -5.41 -8.71
C VAL A 84 6.10 -4.91 -9.08
N ARG A 85 6.20 -3.60 -9.31
CA ARG A 85 7.46 -2.86 -9.33
C ARG A 85 7.56 -1.99 -8.09
N LEU A 86 8.77 -1.83 -7.55
CA LEU A 86 9.01 -0.89 -6.44
C LEU A 86 9.57 0.41 -6.99
N ALA A 87 8.97 1.53 -6.56
CA ALA A 87 9.53 2.86 -6.71
C ALA A 87 10.25 3.27 -5.42
N PHE A 88 11.38 3.96 -5.56
CA PHE A 88 12.25 4.32 -4.45
C PHE A 88 12.37 5.84 -4.32
N ALA A 89 11.95 6.37 -3.18
CA ALA A 89 12.24 7.75 -2.80
C ALA A 89 13.26 7.76 -1.67
N ARG A 90 14.44 8.31 -1.94
CA ARG A 90 15.54 8.39 -0.96
C ARG A 90 15.61 9.77 -0.33
N PHE A 91 15.84 9.77 0.97
CA PHE A 91 16.09 10.95 1.77
C PHE A 91 17.46 10.82 2.43
N ILE A 92 18.30 11.83 2.22
CA ILE A 92 19.61 11.95 2.87
C ILE A 92 19.56 13.29 3.62
N PRO A 93 19.67 13.28 4.95
CA PRO A 93 19.67 14.51 5.75
C PRO A 93 20.97 15.29 5.55
N ASN A 94 20.85 16.62 5.52
CA ASN A 94 21.96 17.57 5.46
C ASN A 94 21.98 18.42 6.75
N GLN A 95 23.08 19.12 7.05
CA GLN A 95 23.23 19.89 8.29
C GLN A 95 22.14 20.96 8.52
N GLU A 96 21.44 21.40 7.47
CA GLU A 96 20.32 22.35 7.52
C GLU A 96 18.96 21.74 7.14
N SER A 97 18.87 20.41 6.94
CA SER A 97 17.67 19.80 6.38
C SER A 97 16.49 19.85 7.36
N LYS A 98 15.69 20.92 7.26
CA LYS A 98 14.27 20.88 7.59
C LYS A 98 13.56 20.34 6.36
N THR A 99 13.30 19.03 6.33
CA THR A 99 12.58 18.44 5.20
C THR A 99 11.14 18.92 5.26
N GLU A 100 10.77 19.87 4.39
CA GLU A 100 9.39 20.29 4.27
C GLU A 100 8.58 19.15 3.64
N PHE A 101 7.33 18.98 4.08
CA PHE A 101 6.44 17.94 3.57
C PHE A 101 6.33 17.95 2.04
N ASN A 102 6.36 19.14 1.44
CA ASN A 102 6.25 19.31 0.00
C ASN A 102 7.45 18.73 -0.76
N ASP A 103 8.66 18.82 -0.22
CA ASP A 103 9.86 18.25 -0.84
C ASP A 103 9.81 16.72 -0.83
N LEU A 104 9.35 16.16 0.29
CA LEU A 104 9.17 14.73 0.44
C LEU A 104 8.09 14.20 -0.53
N LEU A 105 6.96 14.88 -0.60
CA LEU A 105 5.90 14.56 -1.56
C LEU A 105 6.41 14.61 -3.00
N SER A 106 7.17 15.65 -3.36
CA SER A 106 7.74 15.79 -4.70
C SER A 106 8.67 14.61 -5.02
N ARG A 107 9.57 14.24 -4.10
CA ARG A 107 10.46 13.07 -4.27
C ARG A 107 9.71 11.77 -4.48
N ILE A 108 8.63 11.55 -3.74
CA ILE A 108 7.79 10.35 -3.89
C ILE A 108 7.05 10.37 -5.23
N HIS A 109 6.51 11.53 -5.60
CA HIS A 109 5.84 11.72 -6.87
C HIS A 109 6.80 11.41 -8.03
N ASP A 110 8.00 11.98 -8.00
CA ASP A 110 9.04 11.78 -9.02
C ASP A 110 9.48 10.31 -9.07
N ALA A 111 9.70 9.68 -7.91
CA ALA A 111 10.05 8.26 -7.84
C ALA A 111 9.00 7.37 -8.52
N ILE A 112 7.71 7.60 -8.21
CA ILE A 112 6.60 6.86 -8.81
C ILE A 112 6.51 7.14 -10.30
N HIS A 113 6.59 8.42 -10.70
CA HIS A 113 6.48 8.83 -12.10
C HIS A 113 7.60 8.24 -12.96
N ASN A 114 8.85 8.35 -12.51
CA ASN A 114 10.02 7.81 -13.21
C ASN A 114 9.94 6.27 -13.29
N THR A 115 9.56 5.61 -12.20
CA THR A 115 9.39 4.15 -12.22
C THR A 115 8.31 3.70 -13.20
N MET A 116 7.18 4.41 -13.29
CA MET A 116 6.15 4.12 -14.29
C MET A 116 6.64 4.34 -15.72
N LYS A 117 7.44 5.40 -15.95
CA LYS A 117 8.07 5.67 -17.25
C LYS A 117 9.03 4.55 -17.64
N ASP A 118 9.82 4.04 -16.70
CA ASP A 118 10.73 2.91 -16.94
C ASP A 118 9.97 1.62 -17.23
N CYS A 119 8.89 1.35 -16.49
CA CYS A 119 8.01 0.20 -16.77
C CYS A 119 7.44 0.26 -18.19
N ALA A 120 7.03 1.44 -18.66
CA ALA A 120 6.50 1.65 -20.00
C ALA A 120 7.53 1.39 -21.11
N GLN A 121 8.84 1.40 -20.80
CA GLN A 121 9.91 1.07 -21.75
C GLN A 121 10.20 -0.43 -21.82
N GLN A 122 9.71 -1.24 -20.88
CA GLN A 122 9.97 -2.68 -20.84
C GLN A 122 9.07 -3.42 -21.83
N GLN A 123 9.68 -4.05 -22.84
CA GLN A 123 8.96 -4.63 -23.98
C GLN A 123 8.85 -6.17 -23.94
N ASN A 124 9.52 -6.84 -23.01
CA ASN A 124 9.50 -8.30 -22.89
C ASN A 124 9.51 -8.78 -21.44
N ALA A 125 9.11 -10.04 -21.25
CA ALA A 125 8.97 -10.65 -19.93
C ALA A 125 10.29 -10.68 -19.13
N ASP A 126 11.42 -10.98 -19.78
CA ASP A 126 12.72 -11.08 -19.10
C ASP A 126 13.15 -9.73 -18.52
N SER A 127 12.95 -8.64 -19.27
CA SER A 127 13.25 -7.28 -18.81
C SER A 127 12.37 -6.84 -17.63
N ILE A 128 11.11 -7.29 -17.61
CA ILE A 128 10.18 -7.04 -16.51
C ILE A 128 10.64 -7.82 -15.27
N LEU A 129 10.87 -9.13 -15.42
CA LEU A 129 11.31 -10.00 -14.33
C LEU A 129 12.63 -9.53 -13.74
N LEU A 130 13.60 -9.18 -14.57
CA LEU A 130 14.88 -8.62 -14.14
C LEU A 130 14.69 -7.32 -13.35
N GLY A 131 13.84 -6.43 -13.85
CA GLY A 131 13.53 -5.18 -13.15
C GLY A 131 12.84 -5.38 -11.80
N MET A 132 12.00 -6.41 -11.67
CA MET A 132 11.39 -6.80 -10.39
C MET A 132 12.42 -7.36 -9.41
N THR A 133 13.26 -8.28 -9.88
CA THR A 133 14.31 -8.92 -9.06
C THR A 133 15.33 -7.90 -8.56
N ASN A 134 15.80 -7.00 -9.43
CA ASN A 134 16.76 -5.96 -9.05
C ASN A 134 16.19 -5.02 -7.98
N ALA A 135 14.92 -4.63 -8.11
CA ALA A 135 14.26 -3.77 -7.13
C ALA A 135 14.14 -4.47 -5.75
N LEU A 136 13.85 -5.77 -5.71
CA LEU A 136 13.83 -6.52 -4.45
C LEU A 136 15.22 -6.66 -3.85
N ASN A 137 16.24 -6.92 -4.67
CA ASN A 137 17.63 -7.00 -4.22
C ASN A 137 18.10 -5.67 -3.62
N GLU A 138 17.76 -4.54 -4.23
CA GLU A 138 18.10 -3.20 -3.71
C GLU A 138 17.51 -2.96 -2.32
N VAL A 139 16.29 -3.44 -2.03
CA VAL A 139 15.72 -3.36 -0.68
C VAL A 139 16.47 -4.26 0.30
N ASN A 140 16.80 -5.48 -0.10
CA ASN A 140 17.54 -6.42 0.75
C ASN A 140 18.93 -5.89 1.08
N GLU A 141 19.65 -5.33 0.11
CA GLU A 141 20.97 -4.73 0.30
C GLU A 141 20.93 -3.54 1.26
N GLU A 142 19.96 -2.65 1.13
CA GLU A 142 19.79 -1.53 2.08
C GLU A 142 19.44 -2.01 3.49
N HIS A 143 18.63 -3.07 3.60
CA HIS A 143 18.28 -3.67 4.88
C HIS A 143 19.51 -4.32 5.55
N GLU A 144 20.36 -4.98 4.77
CA GLU A 144 21.62 -5.58 5.25
C GLU A 144 22.64 -4.53 5.71
N LYS A 145 22.71 -3.37 5.04
CA LYS A 145 23.57 -2.25 5.48
C LYS A 145 23.15 -1.73 6.85
N GLY A 146 21.84 -1.60 7.11
CA GLY A 146 21.31 -1.05 8.36
C GLY A 146 21.63 0.44 8.59
N GLU A 147 22.12 1.13 7.56
CA GLU A 147 22.54 2.53 7.62
C GLU A 147 21.35 3.48 7.48
N ALA A 148 20.34 3.08 6.70
CA ALA A 148 19.14 3.86 6.41
C ALA A 148 17.86 3.19 6.95
N ASP A 149 16.90 4.01 7.38
CA ASP A 149 15.57 3.53 7.76
C ASP A 149 14.74 3.21 6.50
N ILE A 150 14.16 2.01 6.44
CA ILE A 150 13.38 1.56 5.28
C ILE A 150 11.89 1.57 5.61
N TYR A 151 11.13 2.27 4.78
CA TYR A 151 9.68 2.37 4.92
C TYR A 151 8.98 1.83 3.68
N SER A 152 8.06 0.90 3.88
CA SER A 152 7.35 0.25 2.77
C SER A 152 5.87 0.60 2.75
N PHE A 153 5.37 0.93 1.57
CA PHE A 153 3.99 1.35 1.35
C PHE A 153 3.37 0.60 0.17
N SER A 154 2.11 0.23 0.35
CA SER A 154 1.22 -0.13 -0.74
C SER A 154 -0.01 0.78 -0.73
N SER A 155 -0.82 0.73 -1.78
CA SER A 155 -2.03 1.52 -1.89
C SER A 155 -3.20 0.64 -2.29
N TRP A 156 -4.27 0.68 -1.49
CA TRP A 156 -5.59 0.13 -1.82
C TRP A 156 -6.47 1.16 -2.53
N SER A 157 -5.91 2.31 -2.91
CA SER A 157 -6.66 3.32 -3.62
C SER A 157 -7.12 2.75 -4.96
N ARG A 158 -8.42 2.85 -5.23
CA ARG A 158 -9.10 2.29 -6.41
C ARG A 158 -9.20 0.77 -6.43
N PHE A 159 -8.95 0.09 -5.31
CA PHE A 159 -9.33 -1.31 -5.18
C PHE A 159 -10.86 -1.46 -5.03
N PRO A 160 -11.50 -2.41 -5.72
CA PRO A 160 -12.97 -2.56 -5.73
C PRO A 160 -13.50 -3.22 -4.45
N VAL A 161 -12.85 -3.02 -3.30
CA VAL A 161 -13.30 -3.58 -2.01
C VAL A 161 -14.69 -3.08 -1.65
N TYR A 162 -14.98 -1.81 -1.91
CA TYR A 162 -16.31 -1.22 -1.71
C TYR A 162 -17.31 -1.56 -2.82
N GLU A 163 -16.86 -2.21 -3.89
CA GLU A 163 -17.72 -2.68 -4.99
C GLU A 163 -18.07 -4.16 -4.85
N ALA A 164 -17.40 -4.88 -3.94
CA ALA A 164 -17.61 -6.28 -3.69
C ALA A 164 -19.04 -6.55 -3.21
N ASP A 165 -19.87 -7.16 -4.05
CA ASP A 165 -21.22 -7.53 -3.69
C ASP A 165 -21.35 -9.05 -3.81
N PHE A 166 -21.66 -9.73 -2.70
CA PHE A 166 -21.85 -11.18 -2.65
C PHE A 166 -23.35 -11.56 -2.70
N GLY A 167 -24.22 -10.61 -3.05
CA GLY A 167 -25.67 -10.75 -3.13
C GLY A 167 -26.43 -10.13 -1.96
N TRP A 168 -25.74 -9.53 -0.99
CA TRP A 168 -26.35 -8.95 0.23
C TRP A 168 -25.98 -7.47 0.41
N GLY A 169 -25.51 -6.82 -0.66
CA GLY A 169 -25.10 -5.43 -0.65
C GLY A 169 -23.58 -5.26 -0.55
N LYS A 170 -23.15 -4.01 -0.74
CA LYS A 170 -21.73 -3.60 -0.71
C LYS A 170 -21.27 -3.31 0.72
N PRO A 171 -19.96 -3.40 1.03
CA PRO A 171 -19.45 -3.11 2.36
C PRO A 171 -19.63 -1.63 2.74
N ASP A 172 -20.12 -1.38 3.96
CA ASP A 172 -20.13 -0.04 4.56
C ASP A 172 -18.72 0.42 4.98
N ALA A 173 -17.86 -0.53 5.33
CA ALA A 173 -16.48 -0.29 5.75
C ALA A 173 -15.56 -1.46 5.34
N GLY A 174 -14.32 -1.14 4.97
CA GLY A 174 -13.24 -2.10 4.75
C GLY A 174 -12.04 -1.77 5.63
N GLY A 175 -11.34 -2.80 6.11
CA GLY A 175 -10.16 -2.62 6.95
C GLY A 175 -9.17 -3.76 6.77
N THR A 176 -7.90 -3.49 7.06
CA THR A 176 -6.85 -4.51 7.08
C THR A 176 -6.53 -4.86 8.53
N VAL A 177 -6.09 -6.09 8.77
CA VAL A 177 -5.55 -6.48 10.08
C VAL A 177 -4.07 -6.11 10.11
N THR A 178 -3.66 -5.42 11.17
CA THR A 178 -2.26 -5.07 11.47
C THR A 178 -1.37 -6.32 11.40
N ILE A 179 -0.42 -6.33 10.47
CA ILE A 179 0.67 -7.30 10.44
C ILE A 179 1.79 -6.76 11.36
N PRO A 180 2.18 -7.49 12.42
CA PRO A 180 3.01 -6.95 13.51
C PRO A 180 4.50 -6.70 13.18
N TYR A 181 4.89 -6.72 11.90
CA TYR A 181 6.29 -6.52 11.50
C TYR A 181 6.67 -5.06 11.21
N LEU A 182 5.70 -4.14 11.07
CA LEU A 182 5.96 -2.73 10.78
C LEU A 182 4.97 -1.84 11.57
N SER A 183 5.45 -0.75 12.16
CA SER A 183 4.70 0.20 12.98
C SER A 183 3.45 0.72 12.24
N ASN A 184 2.26 0.42 12.74
CA ASN A 184 0.99 0.75 12.08
C ASN A 184 0.33 1.97 12.72
N PHE A 185 0.06 3.01 11.93
CA PHE A 185 -0.87 4.10 12.26
C PHE A 185 -2.02 4.12 11.24
N PHE A 186 -3.26 4.20 11.74
CA PHE A 186 -4.47 4.36 10.92
C PHE A 186 -4.91 5.82 10.93
N CYS A 187 -5.23 6.40 9.77
CA CYS A 187 -6.06 7.60 9.68
C CYS A 187 -7.11 7.39 8.57
N GLY A 188 -8.35 7.17 8.96
CA GLY A 188 -9.50 7.19 8.06
C GLY A 188 -10.18 8.56 8.14
N TYR A 189 -10.32 9.25 7.00
CA TYR A 189 -11.22 10.41 6.92
C TYR A 189 -12.64 9.91 6.63
N HIS A 190 -13.57 10.21 7.55
CA HIS A 190 -15.01 10.13 7.30
C HIS A 190 -15.49 11.52 6.88
N VAL A 191 -15.89 11.68 5.61
CA VAL A 191 -16.69 12.85 5.21
C VAL A 191 -18.14 12.47 5.45
N GLY A 192 -18.61 12.71 6.68
CA GLY A 192 -20.01 12.60 7.02
C GLY A 192 -20.81 13.63 6.20
N LYS A 193 -21.79 13.17 5.42
CA LYS A 193 -22.92 14.02 5.06
C LYS A 193 -23.71 14.26 6.35
N GLN A 194 -23.65 15.49 6.86
CA GLN A 194 -24.73 16.02 7.67
C GLN A 194 -25.95 16.13 6.76
N ASP A 195 -27.00 15.35 7.04
CA ASP A 195 -28.35 15.72 6.64
C ASP A 195 -29.30 15.59 7.82
N LYS A 196 -30.21 16.56 7.84
CA LYS A 196 -30.81 17.23 8.98
C LYS A 196 -31.89 16.42 9.71
N LEU A 197 -32.11 16.82 10.96
CA LEU A 197 -33.32 16.54 11.75
C LEU A 197 -34.60 16.66 10.92
N SER A 198 -35.51 15.70 11.10
CA SER A 198 -36.91 15.97 11.47
C SER A 198 -37.60 14.66 11.88
N ARG A 199 -37.97 14.57 13.16
CA ARG A 199 -39.04 13.67 13.62
C ARG A 199 -40.39 14.31 13.29
N PRO A 200 -41.44 13.50 13.17
CA PRO A 200 -42.48 13.51 14.20
C PRO A 200 -42.35 12.33 15.16
#